data_AF-A0A6M0JWE0-F1
#
_entry.id   AF-A0A6M0JWE0-F1
#
_cell.length_a   1.000
_cell.length_b   1.000
_cell.length_c   1.000
_cell.angle_alpha   90.00
_cell.angle_beta   90.00
_cell.angle_gamma   90.00
#
_symmetry.space_group_name_H-M   'P 1'
#
loop_
_entity.id
_entity.type
_entity.pdbx_description
1 polymer ?
#
loop_
_entity_poly.entity_id
_entity_poly.type
_entity_poly.pdbx_seq_one_letter_code
_entity_poly.pdbx_strand_id
1 'polypeptide(L)'
;MDHDAIRWAWQQCPSPMAKLLLLALAFASEEAETPGICQVGIKQLGPMTGLSRSTVFRALAELEAARLIRRDRQGHHHDATIYQLALNYWTPQAAAAAIDRRLTHEL
;
A
#
# COMPACT_ATOMS: atom_id res chain seq x y z
N MET A 1 18.11 -3.72 -10.37
CA MET A 1 16.91 -3.63 -9.52
C MET A 1 15.73 -3.98 -10.40
N ASP A 2 14.97 -5.02 -10.04
CA ASP A 2 13.75 -5.36 -10.76
C ASP A 2 12.60 -4.53 -10.18
N HIS A 3 12.06 -3.63 -10.99
CA HIS A 3 11.01 -2.69 -10.58
C HIS A 3 9.62 -3.29 -10.77
N ASP A 4 9.40 -4.50 -10.24
CA ASP A 4 8.19 -5.27 -10.51
C ASP A 4 6.94 -4.58 -9.97
N ALA A 5 7.02 -3.91 -8.81
CA ALA A 5 5.91 -3.17 -8.24
C ALA A 5 5.53 -1.94 -9.08
N ILE A 6 6.53 -1.17 -9.54
CA ILE A 6 6.30 0.01 -10.37
C ILE A 6 5.79 -0.40 -11.75
N ARG A 7 6.37 -1.46 -12.34
CA ARG A 7 5.91 -2.02 -13.63
C ARG A 7 4.46 -2.49 -13.54
N TRP A 8 4.11 -3.20 -12.47
CA TRP A 8 2.72 -3.61 -12.19
C TRP A 8 1.80 -2.39 -12.04
N ALA A 9 2.21 -1.37 -11.30
CA ALA A 9 1.42 -0.15 -11.11
C ALA A 9 1.16 0.57 -12.45
N TRP A 10 2.13 0.57 -13.36
CA TRP A 10 1.99 1.12 -14.72
C TRP A 10 0.96 0.38 -15.59
N GLN A 11 0.71 -0.90 -15.34
CA GLN A 11 -0.27 -1.68 -16.10
C GLN A 11 -1.73 -1.45 -15.64
N GLN A 12 -1.93 -0.89 -14.45
CA GLN A 12 -3.28 -0.64 -13.93
C GLN A 12 -3.96 0.57 -14.59
N CYS A 13 -5.29 0.61 -14.68
CA CYS A 13 -6.04 1.72 -15.28
C CYS A 13 -6.98 2.47 -14.31
N PRO A 14 -6.53 2.91 -13.11
CA PRO A 14 -7.33 3.79 -12.26
C PRO A 14 -7.33 5.23 -12.82
N SER A 15 -8.04 6.14 -12.16
CA SER A 15 -8.00 7.57 -12.47
C SER A 15 -6.57 8.12 -12.40
N PRO A 16 -6.24 9.23 -13.09
CA PRO A 16 -4.89 9.79 -13.07
C PRO A 16 -4.36 10.09 -11.66
N MET A 17 -5.22 10.54 -10.75
CA MET A 17 -4.83 10.84 -9.36
C MET A 17 -4.55 9.56 -8.58
N ALA A 18 -5.39 8.53 -8.76
CA ALA A 18 -5.18 7.22 -8.17
C ALA A 18 -3.94 6.52 -8.75
N LYS A 19 -3.63 6.72 -10.04
CA LYS A 19 -2.42 6.22 -10.68
C LYS A 19 -1.15 6.80 -10.07
N LEU A 20 -1.09 8.12 -9.86
CA LEU A 20 0.03 8.78 -9.19
C LEU A 20 0.24 8.22 -7.79
N LEU A 21 -0.85 8.05 -7.05
CA LEU A 21 -0.79 7.49 -5.71
C LEU A 21 -0.34 6.03 -5.70
N LEU A 22 -0.81 5.22 -6.65
CA LEU A 22 -0.41 3.82 -6.78
C LEU A 22 1.09 3.69 -7.10
N LEU A 23 1.61 4.55 -7.98
CA LEU A 23 3.04 4.61 -8.29
C LEU A 23 3.87 5.01 -7.06
N ALA A 24 3.41 5.98 -6.27
CA ALA A 24 4.08 6.38 -5.04
C ALA A 24 4.12 5.24 -4.01
N LEU A 25 3.02 4.48 -3.87
CA LEU A 25 2.98 3.30 -2.99
C LEU A 25 3.87 2.16 -3.51
N ALA A 26 3.90 1.93 -4.82
CA ALA A 26 4.78 0.95 -5.45
C ALA A 26 6.25 1.28 -5.22
N PHE A 27 6.64 2.52 -5.45
CA PHE A 27 7.98 3.01 -5.18
C PHE A 27 8.35 2.85 -3.69
N ALA A 28 7.46 3.27 -2.77
CA ALA A 28 7.69 3.11 -1.33
C ALA A 28 7.76 1.65 -0.86
N SER A 29 7.22 0.70 -1.63
CA SER A 29 7.28 -0.73 -1.30
C SER A 29 8.59 -1.41 -1.74
N GLU A 30 9.40 -0.78 -2.59
CA GLU A 30 10.68 -1.35 -3.02
C GLU A 30 11.73 -1.38 -1.89
N GLU A 31 11.62 -0.44 -0.94
CA GLU A 31 12.51 -0.34 0.22
C GLU A 31 12.01 -1.17 1.43
N ALA A 32 10.84 -1.79 1.31
CA ALA A 32 10.25 -2.54 2.41
C ALA A 32 10.81 -3.96 2.51
N GLU A 33 10.80 -4.51 3.73
CA GLU A 33 11.22 -5.89 4.00
C GLU A 33 10.38 -6.93 3.23
N THR A 34 9.11 -6.61 2.98
CA THR A 34 8.19 -7.47 2.21
C THR A 34 7.75 -6.76 0.93
N PRO A 35 8.02 -7.35 -0.26
CA PRO A 35 7.59 -6.78 -1.54
C PRO A 35 6.09 -6.48 -1.58
N GLY A 36 5.74 -5.29 -2.06
CA GLY A 36 4.35 -4.86 -2.17
C GLY A 36 3.68 -4.50 -0.85
N ILE A 37 4.39 -4.54 0.27
CA ILE A 37 3.92 -3.93 1.53
C ILE A 37 4.65 -2.60 1.69
N CYS A 38 3.95 -1.53 2.03
CA CYS A 38 4.59 -0.29 2.45
C CYS A 38 3.91 0.33 3.66
N GLN A 39 4.72 0.93 4.52
CA GLN A 39 4.28 1.61 5.75
C GLN A 39 4.55 3.09 5.57
N VAL A 40 3.53 3.81 5.11
CA VAL A 40 3.64 5.23 4.79
C VAL A 40 2.48 5.99 5.43
N GLY A 41 2.79 7.14 6.02
CA GLY A 41 1.79 8.03 6.56
C GLY A 41 1.10 8.85 5.48
N ILE A 42 -0.17 9.22 5.70
CA ILE A 42 -0.90 10.16 4.84
C ILE A 42 -0.13 11.49 4.66
N LYS A 43 0.60 11.93 5.69
CA LYS A 43 1.43 13.14 5.65
C LYS A 43 2.61 13.03 4.68
N GLN A 44 3.11 11.83 4.40
CA GLN A 44 4.19 11.58 3.45
C GLN A 44 3.66 11.45 2.01
N LEU A 45 2.46 10.87 1.83
CA LEU A 45 1.87 10.70 0.50
C LEU A 45 1.59 12.00 -0.25
N GLY A 46 1.21 13.06 0.46
CA GLY A 46 0.97 14.38 -0.14
C GLY A 46 2.21 14.91 -0.86
N PRO A 47 3.34 15.12 -0.16
CA PRO A 47 4.61 15.51 -0.78
C PRO A 47 5.09 14.58 -1.91
N MET A 48 4.93 13.26 -1.77
CA MET A 48 5.35 12.30 -2.80
C MET A 48 4.56 12.41 -4.11
N THR A 49 3.30 12.85 -4.04
CA THR A 49 2.37 12.84 -5.18
C THR A 49 1.97 14.24 -5.65
N GLY A 50 2.27 15.28 -4.86
CA GLY A 50 1.75 16.64 -5.07
C GLY A 50 0.25 16.80 -4.79
N LEU A 51 -0.41 15.78 -4.23
CA LEU A 51 -1.85 15.76 -4.04
C LEU A 51 -2.27 16.38 -2.70
N SER A 52 -3.43 17.03 -2.71
CA SER A 52 -4.06 17.47 -1.47
C SER A 52 -4.51 16.28 -0.62
N ARG A 53 -4.62 16.48 0.70
CA ARG A 53 -5.07 15.43 1.63
C ARG A 53 -6.41 14.81 1.24
N SER A 54 -7.39 15.63 0.82
CA SER A 54 -8.69 15.14 0.35
C SER A 54 -8.58 14.32 -0.93
N THR A 55 -7.69 14.70 -1.85
CA THR A 55 -7.44 13.97 -3.09
C THR A 55 -6.75 12.64 -2.83
N VAL A 56 -5.79 12.59 -1.89
CA VAL A 56 -5.16 11.35 -1.43
C VAL A 56 -6.23 10.39 -0.88
N PHE A 57 -7.13 10.85 -0.01
CA PHE A 57 -8.18 9.98 0.52
C PHE A 57 -9.14 9.45 -0.56
N ARG A 58 -9.53 10.29 -1.51
CA ARG A 58 -10.38 9.87 -2.64
C ARG A 58 -9.67 8.84 -3.51
N ALA A 59 -8.41 9.09 -3.86
CA ALA A 59 -7.58 8.17 -4.62
C ALA A 59 -7.37 6.83 -3.88
N LEU A 60 -7.12 6.85 -2.56
CA LEU A 60 -7.02 5.62 -1.76
C LEU A 60 -8.31 4.81 -1.78
N ALA A 61 -9.47 5.48 -1.65
CA ALA A 61 -10.77 4.81 -1.70
C ALA A 61 -11.02 4.18 -3.08
N GLU A 62 -10.65 4.86 -4.15
CA GLU A 62 -10.73 4.33 -5.51
C GLU A 62 -9.84 3.10 -5.71
N LEU A 63 -8.58 3.17 -5.30
CA LEU A 63 -7.64 2.04 -5.40
C LEU A 63 -8.10 0.82 -4.59
N GLU A 64 -8.69 1.04 -3.41
CA GLU A 64 -9.23 -0.03 -2.58
C GLU A 64 -10.51 -0.63 -3.19
N ALA A 65 -11.40 0.20 -3.75
CA ALA A 65 -12.58 -0.27 -4.47
C ALA A 65 -12.21 -1.09 -5.72
N ALA A 66 -11.13 -0.71 -6.40
CA ALA A 66 -10.55 -1.43 -7.52
C ALA A 66 -9.74 -2.68 -7.11
N ARG A 67 -9.63 -2.97 -5.80
CA ARG A 67 -8.84 -4.08 -5.23
C ARG A 67 -7.36 -4.07 -5.62
N LEU A 68 -6.83 -2.88 -5.92
CA LEU A 68 -5.41 -2.69 -6.23
C LEU A 68 -4.57 -2.57 -4.95
N ILE A 69 -5.20 -2.09 -3.87
CA ILE A 69 -4.58 -2.01 -2.55
C ILE A 69 -5.51 -2.57 -1.47
N ARG A 70 -4.91 -2.98 -0.36
CA ARG A 70 -5.59 -3.17 0.93
C ARG A 70 -4.97 -2.25 1.97
N ARG A 71 -5.81 -1.64 2.81
CA ARG A 71 -5.37 -0.80 3.94
C ARG A 71 -5.57 -1.53 5.24
N ASP A 72 -4.51 -1.66 6.02
CA ASP A 72 -4.61 -2.07 7.42
C ASP A 72 -4.31 -0.87 8.33
N ARG A 73 -5.27 -0.60 9.22
CA ARG A 73 -5.17 0.44 10.24
C ARG A 73 -4.89 -0.27 11.55
N GLN A 74 -3.62 -0.39 11.92
CA GLN A 74 -3.28 -0.90 13.25
C GLN A 74 -3.88 0.04 14.30
N GLY A 75 -4.78 -0.50 15.11
CA GLY A 75 -5.51 0.24 16.13
C GLY A 75 -4.63 0.49 17.35
N HIS A 76 -4.76 1.71 17.89
CA HIS A 76 -4.15 2.22 19.11
C HIS A 76 -2.63 2.41 19.07
N HIS A 77 -2.23 3.68 19.17
CA HIS A 77 -0.87 4.23 19.08
C HIS A 77 -0.34 4.41 17.65
N HIS A 78 -0.14 5.70 17.33
CA HIS A 78 0.60 6.27 16.22
C HIS A 78 1.62 5.31 15.57
N ASP A 79 1.55 5.06 14.25
CA ASP A 79 2.55 5.72 13.37
C ASP A 79 2.51 5.38 11.87
N ALA A 80 1.86 4.33 11.38
CA ALA A 80 1.79 4.15 9.92
C ALA A 80 0.53 3.39 9.48
N THR A 81 -0.05 3.82 8.36
CA THR A 81 -1.03 2.98 7.65
C THR A 81 -0.24 1.99 6.82
N ILE A 82 -0.57 0.70 6.95
CA ILE A 82 0.03 -0.34 6.13
C ILE A 82 -0.80 -0.44 4.86
N TYR A 83 -0.11 -0.30 3.72
CA TYR A 83 -0.69 -0.55 2.40
C TYR A 83 -0.09 -1.82 1.84
N GLN A 84 -0.95 -2.70 1.33
CA GLN A 84 -0.56 -3.90 0.62
C GLN A 84 -1.03 -3.80 -0.82
N LEU A 85 -0.10 -3.91 -1.76
CA LEU A 85 -0.32 -3.89 -3.21
C LEU A 85 -0.70 -5.29 -3.70
N ALA A 86 -1.62 -5.36 -4.67
CA ALA A 86 -2.03 -6.62 -5.28
C ALA A 86 -1.06 -7.10 -6.39
N LEU A 87 0.25 -7.16 -6.08
CA LEU A 87 1.31 -7.52 -7.05
C LEU A 87 1.12 -8.94 -7.60
N ASN A 88 0.79 -9.89 -6.74
CA ASN A 88 0.49 -11.26 -7.07
C ASN A 88 -0.79 -11.62 -6.30
N TYR A 89 -1.91 -11.71 -7.01
CA TYR A 89 -3.22 -12.26 -6.58
C TYR A 89 -3.23 -12.71 -5.12
N TRP A 90 -3.86 -11.90 -4.27
CA TRP A 90 -4.07 -12.20 -2.86
C TRP A 90 -4.72 -13.58 -2.71
N THR A 91 -3.93 -14.61 -2.44
CA THR A 91 -4.47 -15.85 -1.89
C THR A 91 -4.84 -15.55 -0.43
N PRO A 92 -6.09 -15.81 0.00
CA PRO A 92 -6.52 -15.59 1.38
C PRO A 92 -5.58 -16.20 2.43
N GLN A 93 -4.85 -17.26 2.05
CA GLN A 93 -3.90 -17.99 2.89
C GLN A 93 -2.66 -17.18 3.34
N ALA A 94 -2.17 -16.23 2.53
CA ALA A 94 -0.92 -15.52 2.82
C ALA A 94 -1.10 -14.37 3.84
N ALA A 95 -2.28 -13.74 3.88
CA ALA A 95 -2.57 -12.69 4.85
C ALA A 95 -2.80 -13.23 6.28
N ALA A 96 -3.23 -14.49 6.43
CA ALA A 96 -3.36 -15.11 7.74
C ALA A 96 -1.99 -15.37 8.39
N ALA A 97 -0.98 -15.78 7.62
CA ALA A 97 0.34 -16.14 8.15
C ALA A 97 1.23 -14.93 8.51
N ALA A 98 1.03 -13.78 7.87
CA ALA A 98 1.82 -12.57 8.15
C ALA A 98 1.34 -11.80 9.39
N ILE A 99 0.05 -11.92 9.74
CA ILE A 99 -0.53 -11.30 10.94
C ILE A 99 -0.21 -12.14 12.19
N ASP A 100 -0.14 -13.46 12.05
CA ASP A 100 0.07 -14.41 13.16
C ASP A 100 1.50 -14.39 13.74
N ARG A 101 2.53 -14.11 12.91
CA ARG A 101 3.94 -14.10 13.37
C ARG A 101 4.33 -12.95 14.29
N ARG A 102 3.45 -11.97 14.54
CA ARG A 102 3.68 -10.91 15.55
C ARG A 102 3.12 -11.26 16.93
N LEU A 103 2.39 -12.36 17.10
CA LEU A 103 1.83 -12.79 18.38
C LEU A 103 2.61 -13.92 19.06
N THR A 104 3.60 -14.53 18.41
CA THR A 104 4.34 -15.70 18.96
C THR A 104 5.74 -15.38 19.50
N HIS A 105 6.13 -14.11 19.64
CA HIS A 105 7.42 -13.74 20.28
C HIS A 105 7.29 -13.15 21.68
N GLU A 106 6.09 -13.22 22.27
CA GLU A 106 5.85 -12.97 23.70
C GLU A 106 5.03 -14.14 24.27
N LEU A 107 5.67 -15.28 24.54
CA LEU A 107 5.27 -16.27 25.54
C LEU A 107 6.47 -17.18 25.84
#